data_AF-A0A2A6CI19-F1
#
_entry.id   AF-A0A2A6CI19-F1
#
_cell.length_a   1.000
_cell.length_b   1.000
_cell.length_c   1.000
_cell.angle_alpha   90.00
_cell.angle_beta   90.00
_cell.angle_gamma   90.00
#
_symmetry.space_group_name_H-M   'P 1'
#
loop_
_entity.id
_entity.type
_entity.pdbx_description
1 polymer ?
#
loop_
_entity_poly.entity_id
_entity_poly.type
_entity_poly.pdbx_seq_one_letter_code
_entity_poly.pdbx_strand_id
1 'polypeptide(L)'
;MAPLVEEESATFLIAMATWEGVQSYHQFSPVKRIGGYPWRLRVYKSHSDDDLYVQLICDKSNEAELWQCTVVFKELRITPDGFDVFSSYHLITKSGRSEEFDRHTFNSWDERTREYCVASIDMKDAVSRIEIDLAMSNDGHCWTPRPSVDLFHLRDGILLIGEEKRKFRVNKELLASQSLFFDRLFNGYFMEKNMAEIPIGDVDYEEFSNIIGLLYGEETALLSYENVFRVVELAVRFELKIVEDRAVSLLLSPAFPLRVTRAQKLLVADRHNIVFMRGILLNTDISDYELRELSGSSELEHLSPDTVRTIVRLCSDRFGSPFLLSMIQ
;
A
#
# COMPACT_ATOMS: atom_id res chain seq x y z
N MET A 1 -15.37 26.62 -12.25
CA MET A 1 -13.90 26.63 -12.23
C MET A 1 -13.49 25.79 -11.03
N ALA A 2 -13.08 24.54 -11.24
CA ALA A 2 -12.46 23.76 -10.17
C ALA A 2 -11.11 24.39 -9.83
N PRO A 3 -10.64 24.35 -8.57
CA PRO A 3 -9.33 24.86 -8.24
C PRO A 3 -8.28 24.02 -8.97
N LEU A 4 -7.36 24.68 -9.67
CA LEU A 4 -6.12 24.06 -10.14
C LEU A 4 -5.38 23.59 -8.90
N VAL A 5 -5.45 22.29 -8.62
CA VAL A 5 -4.55 21.65 -7.65
C VAL A 5 -3.16 21.87 -8.22
N GLU A 6 -2.32 22.65 -7.53
CA GLU A 6 -0.92 22.81 -7.92
C GLU A 6 -0.28 21.42 -7.91
N GLU A 7 0.13 20.94 -9.09
CA GLU A 7 0.88 19.69 -9.19
C GLU A 7 2.21 19.87 -8.46
N GLU A 8 2.32 19.27 -7.27
CA GLU A 8 3.61 19.19 -6.58
C GLU A 8 4.60 18.46 -7.48
N SER A 9 5.66 19.16 -7.86
CA SER A 9 6.74 18.64 -8.68
C SER A 9 8.08 18.94 -8.08
N ALA A 10 9.04 18.04 -8.27
CA ALA A 10 10.39 18.28 -7.80
C ALA A 10 11.44 17.54 -8.64
N THR A 11 12.64 18.11 -8.62
CA THR A 11 13.86 17.55 -9.21
C THR A 11 14.61 16.72 -8.18
N PHE A 12 14.91 15.47 -8.50
CA PHE A 12 15.85 14.63 -7.77
C PHE A 12 17.24 14.79 -8.34
N LEU A 13 18.26 14.65 -7.51
CA LEU A 13 19.64 14.68 -7.95
C LEU A 13 20.46 13.63 -7.21
N ILE A 14 21.33 12.95 -7.96
CA ILE A 14 22.42 12.16 -7.42
C ILE A 14 23.72 12.57 -8.13
N ALA A 15 24.72 12.92 -7.32
CA ALA A 15 26.09 13.09 -7.79
C ALA A 15 26.78 11.73 -7.73
N MET A 16 27.36 11.29 -8.84
CA MET A 16 28.02 10.00 -8.95
C MET A 16 29.39 10.08 -8.24
N ALA A 17 29.64 9.14 -7.32
CA ALA A 17 31.00 8.97 -6.78
C ALA A 17 31.86 8.21 -7.81
N THR A 18 33.18 8.46 -7.82
CA THR A 18 34.12 7.66 -8.64
C THR A 18 34.13 6.22 -8.15
N TRP A 19 33.68 5.31 -9.00
CA TRP A 19 33.57 3.87 -8.74
C TRP A 19 34.90 3.16 -9.04
N GLU A 20 35.96 3.51 -8.31
CA GLU A 20 37.26 2.82 -8.44
C GLU A 20 37.32 1.58 -7.53
N GLY A 21 37.35 0.39 -8.14
CA GLY A 21 37.87 -0.83 -7.50
C GLY A 21 36.92 -1.66 -6.62
N VAL A 22 35.60 -1.55 -6.74
CA VAL A 22 34.63 -2.28 -5.88
C VAL A 22 33.78 -3.26 -6.70
N GLN A 23 33.58 -4.49 -6.22
CA GLN A 23 32.95 -5.57 -7.02
C GLN A 23 31.40 -5.49 -7.12
N SER A 24 30.74 -4.58 -6.38
CA SER A 24 29.29 -4.37 -6.45
C SER A 24 28.96 -2.88 -6.27
N TYR A 25 28.57 -2.20 -7.34
CA TYR A 25 28.29 -0.77 -7.31
C TYR A 25 26.79 -0.51 -7.20
N HIS A 26 26.34 -0.06 -6.03
CA HIS A 26 25.06 0.63 -5.90
C HIS A 26 25.24 1.90 -5.07
N GLN A 27 24.64 2.99 -5.54
CA GLN A 27 24.63 4.28 -4.87
C GLN A 27 23.18 4.73 -4.69
N PHE A 28 22.88 5.32 -3.54
CA PHE A 28 21.58 5.91 -3.27
C PHE A 28 21.70 7.44 -3.18
N SER A 29 20.70 8.15 -3.70
CA SER A 29 20.54 9.57 -3.38
C SER A 29 20.08 9.74 -1.92
N PRO A 30 20.23 10.93 -1.34
CA PRO A 30 19.46 11.29 -0.15
C PRO A 30 17.96 11.10 -0.38
N VAL A 31 17.23 10.80 0.69
CA VAL A 31 15.76 10.74 0.66
C VAL A 31 15.21 12.16 0.53
N LYS A 32 14.34 12.38 -0.46
CA LYS A 32 13.61 13.63 -0.64
C LYS A 32 12.11 13.34 -0.60
N ARG A 33 11.33 14.25 0.02
CA ARG A 33 9.88 14.10 0.15
C ARG A 33 9.13 14.94 -0.87
N ILE A 34 8.09 14.35 -1.45
CA ILE A 34 7.13 15.01 -2.37
C ILE A 34 5.75 14.42 -2.08
N GLY A 35 4.74 15.24 -1.86
CA GLY A 35 3.41 14.80 -1.46
C GLY A 35 3.38 13.99 -0.14
N GLY A 36 4.39 14.15 0.71
CA GLY A 36 4.58 13.34 1.92
C GLY A 36 5.16 11.94 1.70
N TYR A 37 5.51 11.56 0.46
CA TYR A 37 6.14 10.29 0.11
C TYR A 37 7.67 10.40 0.13
N PRO A 38 8.39 9.45 0.76
CA PRO A 38 9.85 9.42 0.78
C PRO A 38 10.38 8.75 -0.50
N TRP A 39 11.13 9.51 -1.29
CA TRP A 39 11.67 9.08 -2.57
C TRP A 39 13.20 9.10 -2.55
N ARG A 40 13.82 8.14 -3.23
CA ARG A 40 15.27 8.15 -3.50
C ARG A 40 15.57 7.50 -4.83
N LEU A 41 16.70 7.89 -5.42
CA LEU A 41 17.28 7.23 -6.58
C LEU A 41 18.24 6.15 -6.13
N ARG A 42 18.23 5.04 -6.85
CA ARG A 42 19.25 4.01 -6.77
C ARG A 42 19.91 3.91 -8.14
N VAL A 43 21.23 4.03 -8.16
CA VAL A 43 22.04 3.82 -9.35
C VAL A 43 22.89 2.59 -9.12
N TYR A 44 22.85 1.61 -10.01
CA TYR A 44 23.63 0.39 -9.86
C TYR A 44 24.05 -0.22 -11.19
N LYS A 45 25.14 -0.98 -11.17
CA LYS A 45 25.56 -1.80 -12.32
C LYS A 45 25.00 -3.21 -12.19
N SER A 46 24.42 -3.75 -13.25
CA SER A 46 24.07 -5.17 -13.27
C SER A 46 25.31 -6.04 -13.44
N HIS A 47 25.26 -7.28 -12.97
CA HIS A 47 26.31 -8.27 -13.28
C HIS A 47 26.16 -8.85 -14.70
N SER A 48 25.01 -8.63 -15.34
CA SER A 48 24.65 -9.21 -16.65
C SER A 48 25.13 -8.40 -17.84
N ASP A 49 25.40 -7.11 -17.66
CA ASP A 49 25.72 -6.18 -18.73
C ASP A 49 26.69 -5.10 -18.23
N ASP A 50 27.15 -4.28 -19.17
CA ASP A 50 27.97 -3.11 -18.90
C ASP A 50 27.13 -1.83 -18.74
N ASP A 51 25.84 -1.95 -18.46
CA ASP A 51 24.94 -0.81 -18.34
C ASP A 51 24.81 -0.35 -16.88
N LEU A 52 24.61 0.96 -16.74
CA LEU A 52 24.28 1.62 -15.50
C LEU A 52 22.76 1.84 -15.41
N TYR A 53 22.13 1.24 -14.42
CA TYR A 53 20.68 1.33 -14.20
C TYR A 53 20.35 2.42 -13.20
N VAL A 54 19.32 3.21 -13.52
CA VAL A 54 18.76 4.24 -12.65
C VAL A 54 17.35 3.82 -12.25
N GLN A 55 17.13 3.64 -10.95
CA GLN A 55 15.84 3.30 -10.37
C GLN A 55 15.31 4.41 -9.47
N LEU A 56 14.02 4.67 -9.55
CA LEU A 56 13.28 5.46 -8.57
C LEU A 56 12.63 4.51 -7.56
N ILE A 57 12.81 4.78 -6.27
CA ILE A 57 12.28 3.99 -5.16
C ILE A 57 11.41 4.86 -4.27
N CYS A 58 10.25 4.34 -3.90
CA CYS A 58 9.39 4.92 -2.87
C CYS A 58 9.48 4.10 -1.58
N ASP A 59 10.04 4.67 -0.51
CA ASP A 59 10.26 3.98 0.77
C ASP A 59 9.03 4.04 1.70
N LYS A 60 7.84 4.36 1.17
CA LYS A 60 6.66 4.64 1.99
C LYS A 60 6.19 3.45 2.84
N SER A 61 6.51 2.23 2.46
CA SER A 61 6.22 1.03 3.25
C SER A 61 6.90 1.02 4.63
N ASN A 62 7.97 1.80 4.83
CA ASN A 62 8.60 1.98 6.14
C ASN A 62 7.79 2.89 7.08
N GLU A 63 6.81 3.63 6.54
CA GLU A 63 6.03 4.62 7.27
C GLU A 63 4.54 4.30 7.33
N ALA A 64 4.02 3.50 6.41
CA ALA A 64 2.61 3.16 6.31
C ALA A 64 2.40 1.73 5.78
N GLU A 65 1.29 1.11 6.15
CA GLU A 65 0.95 -0.27 5.77
C GLU A 65 0.20 -0.37 4.43
N LEU A 66 -0.66 0.61 4.16
CA LEU A 66 -1.44 0.74 2.94
C LEU A 66 -1.19 2.12 2.34
N TRP A 67 -0.76 2.16 1.08
CA TRP A 67 -0.50 3.41 0.38
C TRP A 67 -0.48 3.17 -1.14
N GLN A 68 -0.79 4.21 -1.90
CA GLN A 68 -0.62 4.26 -3.34
C GLN A 68 -0.24 5.69 -3.73
N CYS A 69 0.59 5.83 -4.75
CA CYS A 69 0.79 7.10 -5.42
C CYS A 69 1.15 6.90 -6.88
N THR A 70 0.81 7.90 -7.70
CA THR A 70 1.13 7.89 -9.12
C THR A 70 2.01 9.08 -9.44
N VAL A 71 3.15 8.80 -10.06
CA VAL A 71 4.07 9.82 -10.54
C VAL A 71 4.00 9.89 -12.06
N VAL A 72 4.23 11.10 -12.57
CA VAL A 72 4.43 11.39 -13.98
C VAL A 72 5.86 11.90 -14.14
N PHE A 73 6.65 11.20 -14.94
CA PHE A 73 8.02 11.60 -15.23
C PHE A 73 8.01 12.73 -16.26
N LYS A 74 8.59 13.89 -15.91
CA LYS A 74 8.65 15.06 -16.80
C LYS A 74 9.91 15.05 -17.66
N GLU A 75 11.06 14.86 -17.04
CA GLU A 75 12.36 14.94 -17.71
C GLU A 75 13.43 14.17 -16.94
N LEU A 76 14.35 13.53 -17.67
CA LEU A 76 15.57 12.91 -17.14
C LEU A 76 16.77 13.62 -17.78
N ARG A 77 17.63 14.21 -16.95
CA ARG A 77 18.85 14.87 -17.38
C ARG A 77 20.06 14.14 -16.82
N ILE A 78 21.02 13.83 -17.68
CA ILE A 78 22.27 13.20 -17.27
C ILE A 78 23.42 14.10 -17.72
N THR A 79 24.35 14.35 -16.80
CA THR A 79 25.57 15.11 -17.06
C THR A 79 26.73 14.14 -17.19
N PRO A 80 27.42 14.12 -18.34
CA PRO A 80 28.68 13.40 -18.46
C PRO A 80 29.76 13.99 -17.54
N ASP A 81 30.78 13.21 -17.20
CA ASP A 81 31.94 13.70 -16.47
C ASP A 81 32.78 14.64 -17.33
N GLY A 82 33.24 15.75 -16.74
CA GLY A 82 34.02 16.78 -17.44
C GLY A 82 33.25 17.71 -18.39
N PHE A 83 31.91 17.62 -18.45
CA PHE A 83 31.05 18.51 -19.24
C PHE A 83 29.97 19.16 -18.37
N ASP A 84 29.62 20.42 -18.66
CA ASP A 84 28.56 21.18 -17.96
C ASP A 84 27.21 21.15 -18.71
N VAL A 85 27.09 20.33 -19.76
CA VAL A 85 25.92 20.25 -20.64
C VAL A 85 25.19 18.93 -20.42
N PHE A 86 23.88 19.00 -20.21
CA PHE A 86 23.02 17.82 -20.02
C PHE A 86 22.57 17.27 -21.38
N SER A 87 22.58 15.96 -21.52
CA SER A 87 21.76 15.27 -22.51
C SER A 87 20.39 14.98 -21.88
N SER A 88 19.31 15.41 -22.55
CA SER A 88 17.96 14.95 -22.22
C SER A 88 17.82 13.53 -22.76
N TYR A 89 17.60 12.56 -21.87
CA TYR A 89 17.38 11.18 -22.29
C TYR A 89 15.88 10.91 -22.33
N HIS A 90 15.43 10.27 -23.42
CA HIS A 90 14.09 9.69 -23.43
C HIS A 90 14.03 8.58 -22.37
N LEU A 91 13.03 8.65 -21.51
CA LEU A 91 12.72 7.61 -20.52
C LEU A 91 12.57 6.26 -21.24
N ILE A 92 12.92 5.17 -20.58
CA ILE A 92 12.68 3.82 -21.13
C ILE A 92 11.17 3.60 -21.17
N THR A 93 10.55 4.00 -22.28
CA THR A 93 9.13 3.72 -22.52
C THR A 93 8.96 2.22 -22.67
N LYS A 94 8.04 1.62 -21.92
CA LYS A 94 7.61 0.23 -22.17
C LYS A 94 6.86 0.08 -23.52
N SER A 95 6.57 1.18 -24.22
CA SER A 95 5.63 1.21 -25.34
C SER A 95 6.24 1.59 -26.70
N GLY A 96 7.47 2.09 -26.79
CA GLY A 96 8.03 2.57 -28.06
C GLY A 96 7.19 3.67 -28.72
N ARG A 97 6.30 4.33 -27.98
CA ARG A 97 5.47 5.45 -28.44
C ARG A 97 5.92 6.72 -27.72
N SER A 98 6.27 7.73 -28.51
CA SER A 98 7.06 8.89 -28.11
C SER A 98 6.27 10.06 -27.50
N GLU A 99 5.01 9.92 -27.09
CA GLU A 99 4.15 11.11 -26.84
C GLU A 99 3.28 11.11 -25.56
N GLU A 100 3.31 10.08 -24.72
CA GLU A 100 2.72 10.15 -23.37
C GLU A 100 3.84 10.09 -22.33
N PHE A 101 3.91 11.08 -21.42
CA PHE A 101 4.81 11.04 -20.27
C PHE A 101 4.62 9.69 -19.54
N ASP A 102 5.72 8.98 -19.30
CA ASP A 102 5.63 7.72 -18.57
C ASP A 102 5.00 7.98 -17.21
N ARG A 103 3.92 7.24 -16.94
CA ARG A 103 3.20 7.28 -15.67
C ARG A 103 3.44 5.95 -14.97
N HIS A 104 3.85 6.01 -13.70
CA HIS A 104 4.01 4.82 -12.89
C HIS A 104 3.28 4.95 -11.56
N THR A 105 2.58 3.89 -11.19
CA THR A 105 1.83 3.81 -9.93
C THR A 105 2.56 2.91 -8.97
N PHE A 106 3.07 3.50 -7.89
CA PHE A 106 3.68 2.80 -6.76
C PHE A 106 2.59 2.46 -5.74
N ASN A 107 2.68 1.29 -5.13
CA ASN A 107 1.74 0.91 -4.07
C ASN A 107 2.34 -0.07 -3.05
N SER A 108 1.62 -0.24 -1.93
CA SER A 108 2.04 -1.09 -0.82
C SER A 108 1.85 -2.58 -1.07
N TRP A 109 0.93 -3.02 -1.93
CA TRP A 109 0.55 -4.44 -2.06
C TRP A 109 1.33 -5.19 -3.14
N ASP A 110 1.84 -4.51 -4.16
CA ASP A 110 2.70 -5.07 -5.21
C ASP A 110 4.13 -4.55 -5.09
N GLU A 111 5.01 -5.39 -4.55
CA GLU A 111 6.43 -5.09 -4.34
C GLU A 111 7.15 -4.71 -5.64
N ARG A 112 6.70 -5.24 -6.78
CA ARG A 112 7.30 -4.97 -8.09
C ARG A 112 7.07 -3.53 -8.55
N THR A 113 6.08 -2.86 -7.97
CA THR A 113 5.78 -1.46 -8.29
C THR A 113 6.54 -0.49 -7.42
N ARG A 114 7.15 -0.93 -6.30
CA ARG A 114 7.83 -0.06 -5.32
C ARG A 114 9.16 0.50 -5.85
N GLU A 115 9.71 -0.14 -6.89
CA GLU A 115 10.91 0.27 -7.60
C GLU A 115 10.58 0.38 -9.09
N TYR A 116 11.06 1.43 -9.75
CA TYR A 116 10.84 1.65 -11.17
C TYR A 116 12.16 1.99 -11.87
N CYS A 117 12.53 1.20 -12.86
CA CYS A 117 13.71 1.47 -13.70
C CYS A 117 13.37 2.61 -14.67
N VAL A 118 14.02 3.76 -14.47
CA VAL A 118 13.80 4.98 -15.25
C VAL A 118 14.69 4.96 -16.50
N ALA A 119 15.93 4.48 -16.37
CA ALA A 119 16.91 4.47 -17.45
C ALA A 119 17.96 3.37 -17.29
N SER A 120 18.55 3.01 -18.43
CA SER A 120 19.75 2.18 -18.61
C SER A 120 20.71 3.02 -19.43
N ILE A 121 21.93 3.21 -18.94
CA ILE A 121 22.94 4.10 -19.53
C ILE A 121 24.16 3.25 -19.89
N ASP A 122 24.61 3.31 -21.14
CA ASP A 122 25.84 2.66 -21.59
C ASP A 122 27.05 3.28 -20.88
N MET A 123 27.84 2.48 -20.16
CA MET A 123 29.00 2.94 -19.39
C MET A 123 30.15 3.53 -20.23
N LYS A 124 30.05 3.57 -21.58
CA LYS A 124 30.98 4.35 -22.39
C LYS A 124 30.98 5.84 -22.02
N ASP A 125 29.85 6.35 -21.54
CA ASP A 125 29.73 7.71 -21.05
C ASP A 125 30.01 7.74 -19.55
N ALA A 126 31.11 8.38 -19.13
CA ALA A 126 31.33 8.68 -17.72
C ALA A 126 30.21 9.62 -17.25
N VAL A 127 29.50 9.28 -16.17
CA VAL A 127 28.38 10.08 -15.65
C VAL A 127 28.79 10.76 -14.35
N SER A 128 28.64 12.08 -14.27
CA SER A 128 28.89 12.85 -13.04
C SER A 128 27.62 13.12 -12.25
N ARG A 129 26.47 13.28 -12.91
CA ARG A 129 25.22 13.73 -12.28
C ARG A 129 23.99 13.23 -13.02
N ILE A 130 22.98 12.83 -12.25
CA ILE A 130 21.68 12.39 -12.78
C ILE A 130 20.58 13.18 -12.08
N GLU A 131 19.67 13.75 -12.86
CA GLU A 131 18.52 14.51 -12.40
C GLU A 131 17.21 13.99 -12.98
N ILE A 132 16.18 13.91 -12.14
CA ILE A 132 14.84 13.46 -12.55
C ILE A 132 13.81 14.47 -12.08
N ASP A 133 13.06 15.02 -13.03
CA ASP A 133 11.90 15.86 -12.76
C ASP A 133 10.64 14.99 -12.77
N LEU A 134 9.88 15.03 -11.68
CA LEU A 134 8.62 14.29 -11.56
C LEU A 134 7.51 15.14 -10.94
N ALA A 135 6.27 14.84 -11.31
CA ALA A 135 5.06 15.39 -10.69
C ALA A 135 4.19 14.28 -10.11
N MET A 136 3.53 14.61 -9.00
CA MET A 136 2.49 13.76 -8.44
C MET A 136 1.19 13.95 -9.22
N SER A 137 0.65 12.89 -9.81
CA SER A 137 -0.62 12.93 -10.57
C SER A 137 -1.84 12.59 -9.72
N ASN A 138 -1.63 11.93 -8.57
CA ASN A 138 -2.64 11.68 -7.56
C ASN A 138 -1.91 11.36 -6.26
N ASP A 139 -2.12 12.18 -5.24
CA ASP A 139 -1.52 12.00 -3.92
C ASP A 139 -2.19 10.88 -3.13
N GLY A 140 -3.41 10.48 -3.49
CA GLY A 140 -4.17 9.39 -2.87
C GLY A 140 -4.50 9.58 -1.39
N HIS A 141 -3.75 10.41 -0.64
CA HIS A 141 -3.70 10.70 0.80
C HIS A 141 -4.20 9.62 1.78
N CYS A 142 -4.30 8.37 1.32
CA CYS A 142 -4.90 7.26 2.01
C CYS A 142 -3.75 6.39 2.53
N TRP A 143 -3.06 6.91 3.53
CA TRP A 143 -2.08 6.14 4.26
C TRP A 143 -2.09 6.54 5.72
N THR A 144 -2.13 5.53 6.59
CA THR A 144 -2.05 5.71 8.03
C THR A 144 -0.60 5.60 8.46
N PRO A 145 -0.02 6.62 9.13
CA PRO A 145 1.32 6.52 9.67
C PRO A 145 1.41 5.37 10.68
N ARG A 146 2.49 4.60 10.64
CA ARG A 146 2.84 3.63 11.69
C ARG A 146 2.96 4.36 13.04
N PRO A 147 2.56 3.74 14.16
CA PRO A 147 2.71 4.36 15.47
C PRO A 147 4.20 4.44 15.82
N SER A 148 4.66 5.58 16.34
CA SER A 148 5.93 5.61 17.06
C SER A 148 5.72 4.93 18.41
N VAL A 149 6.08 3.64 18.53
CA VAL A 149 5.94 2.90 19.79
C VAL A 149 7.14 3.24 20.68
N ASP A 150 6.89 3.87 21.83
CA ASP A 150 7.86 3.92 22.92
C ASP A 150 7.61 2.72 23.86
N LEU A 151 8.58 1.80 23.86
CA LEU A 151 8.54 0.53 24.58
C LEU A 151 8.57 0.68 26.12
N PHE A 152 8.80 1.90 26.64
CA PHE A 152 8.90 2.16 28.07
C PHE A 152 7.63 2.74 28.70
N HIS A 153 6.54 2.85 27.94
CA HIS A 153 5.28 3.37 28.45
C HIS A 153 4.64 2.47 29.53
N LEU A 154 4.14 3.11 30.60
CA LEU A 154 3.53 2.45 31.74
C LEU A 154 2.24 1.72 31.32
N ARG A 155 2.06 0.45 31.71
CA ARG A 155 0.79 -0.27 31.49
C ARG A 155 -0.18 0.05 32.62
N ASP A 156 -1.19 0.86 32.35
CA ASP A 156 -2.13 1.46 33.29
C ASP A 156 -3.59 0.97 33.09
N GLY A 157 -3.82 0.07 32.12
CA GLY A 157 -5.11 -0.57 31.87
C GLY A 157 -5.05 -2.09 31.95
N ILE A 158 -6.13 -2.70 32.46
CA ILE A 158 -6.36 -4.14 32.42
C ILE A 158 -7.66 -4.40 31.64
N LEU A 159 -7.53 -5.15 30.55
CA LEU A 159 -8.66 -5.68 29.79
C LEU A 159 -8.88 -7.15 30.17
N LEU A 160 -10.13 -7.58 30.30
CA LEU A 160 -10.50 -8.98 30.52
C LEU A 160 -11.00 -9.55 29.21
N ILE A 161 -10.18 -10.37 28.55
CA ILE A 161 -10.45 -10.85 27.20
C ILE A 161 -11.14 -12.21 27.22
N GLY A 162 -12.18 -12.35 26.40
CA GLY A 162 -12.89 -13.59 26.15
C GLY A 162 -13.74 -14.08 27.33
N GLU A 163 -14.37 -15.25 27.15
CA GLU A 163 -15.24 -15.85 28.16
C GLU A 163 -14.48 -16.20 29.45
N GLU A 164 -13.21 -16.60 29.31
CA GLU A 164 -12.31 -16.92 30.42
C GLU A 164 -11.81 -15.67 31.18
N LYS A 165 -12.12 -14.46 30.70
CA LYS A 165 -11.72 -13.18 31.31
C LYS A 165 -10.22 -13.10 31.59
N ARG A 166 -9.41 -13.58 30.64
CA ARG A 166 -7.94 -13.56 30.74
C ARG A 166 -7.45 -12.11 30.78
N LYS A 167 -6.59 -11.79 31.74
CA LYS A 167 -6.08 -10.42 31.94
C LYS A 167 -5.07 -10.05 30.86
N PHE A 168 -5.32 -8.95 30.16
CA PHE A 168 -4.42 -8.35 29.18
C PHE A 168 -4.07 -6.92 29.62
N ARG A 169 -2.77 -6.64 29.80
CA ARG A 169 -2.30 -5.33 30.27
C ARG A 169 -1.95 -4.43 29.09
N VAL A 170 -2.55 -3.25 29.05
CA VAL A 170 -2.37 -2.23 27.99
C VAL A 170 -1.87 -0.91 28.57
N ASN A 171 -1.29 -0.08 27.71
CA ASN A 171 -1.20 1.36 27.94
C ASN A 171 -2.45 2.02 27.31
N LYS A 172 -3.27 2.67 28.12
CA LYS A 172 -4.56 3.23 27.69
C LYS A 172 -4.37 4.36 26.68
N GLU A 173 -3.43 5.28 26.93
CA GLU A 173 -3.17 6.44 26.09
C GLU A 173 -2.70 6.04 24.69
N LEU A 174 -1.72 5.14 24.61
CA LEU A 174 -1.17 4.64 23.37
C LEU A 174 -2.24 3.89 22.57
N LEU A 175 -3.00 3.00 23.20
CA LEU A 175 -4.04 2.24 22.51
C LEU A 175 -5.21 3.15 22.05
N ALA A 176 -5.60 4.14 22.86
CA ALA A 176 -6.57 5.16 22.48
C ALA A 176 -6.09 6.02 21.29
N SER A 177 -4.80 6.39 21.26
CA SER A 177 -4.24 7.17 20.15
C SER A 177 -4.31 6.46 18.80
N GLN A 178 -4.43 5.13 18.80
CA GLN A 178 -4.44 4.29 17.60
C GLN A 178 -5.82 3.72 17.26
N SER A 179 -6.83 3.95 18.12
CA SER A 179 -8.17 3.37 17.95
C SER A 179 -9.23 4.27 18.57
N LEU A 180 -10.16 4.71 17.73
CA LEU A 180 -11.33 5.47 18.17
C LEU A 180 -12.26 4.64 19.07
N PHE A 181 -12.27 3.31 18.92
CA PHE A 181 -12.97 2.42 19.83
C PHE A 181 -12.37 2.52 21.24
N PHE A 182 -11.05 2.34 21.37
CA PHE A 182 -10.38 2.37 22.67
C PHE A 182 -10.31 3.77 23.27
N ASP A 183 -10.22 4.82 22.45
CA ASP A 183 -10.37 6.20 22.91
C ASP A 183 -11.73 6.42 23.56
N ARG A 184 -12.81 6.00 22.90
CA ARG A 184 -14.16 6.07 23.49
C ARG A 184 -14.29 5.21 24.74
N LEU A 185 -13.66 4.04 24.76
CA LEU A 185 -13.69 3.12 25.91
C LEU A 185 -13.00 3.72 27.15
N PHE A 186 -11.84 4.35 26.98
CA PHE A 186 -11.03 4.85 28.10
C PHE A 186 -11.34 6.30 28.46
N ASN A 187 -11.65 7.15 27.48
CA ASN A 187 -11.80 8.59 27.66
C ASN A 187 -13.25 9.07 27.59
N GLY A 188 -14.17 8.25 27.06
CA GLY A 188 -15.58 8.58 26.90
C GLY A 188 -16.37 8.73 28.20
N TYR A 189 -17.69 8.90 28.07
CA TYR A 189 -18.59 9.14 29.21
C TYR A 189 -19.29 7.87 29.71
N PHE A 190 -18.79 6.69 29.33
CA PHE A 190 -19.37 5.40 29.71
C PHE A 190 -18.85 4.92 31.08
N MET A 191 -19.52 3.93 31.68
CA MET A 191 -19.16 3.44 33.02
C MET A 191 -17.79 2.76 33.04
N GLU A 192 -17.39 2.19 31.90
CA GLU A 192 -16.12 1.49 31.64
C GLU A 192 -14.90 2.35 31.93
N LYS A 193 -14.98 3.68 31.73
CA LYS A 193 -13.91 4.63 32.03
C LYS A 193 -13.43 4.56 33.48
N ASN A 194 -14.35 4.30 34.40
CA ASN A 194 -14.07 4.23 35.84
C ASN A 194 -13.79 2.81 36.33
N MET A 195 -13.81 1.80 35.44
CA MET A 195 -13.54 0.42 35.82
C MET A 195 -12.03 0.16 35.91
N ALA A 196 -11.64 -0.59 36.95
CA ALA A 196 -10.26 -1.06 37.11
C ALA A 196 -9.90 -2.16 36.09
N GLU A 197 -10.88 -3.01 35.74
CA GLU A 197 -10.75 -4.09 34.78
C GLU A 197 -11.94 -4.04 33.81
N ILE A 198 -11.67 -3.91 32.51
CA ILE A 198 -12.71 -3.68 31.49
C ILE A 198 -12.91 -4.97 30.67
N PRO A 199 -14.11 -5.56 30.63
CA PRO A 199 -14.37 -6.76 29.85
C PRO A 199 -14.45 -6.47 28.35
N ILE A 200 -13.80 -7.32 27.54
CA ILE A 200 -13.87 -7.33 26.08
C ILE A 200 -14.31 -8.72 25.62
N GLY A 201 -15.55 -8.83 25.15
CA GLY A 201 -16.15 -10.08 24.66
C GLY A 201 -15.95 -10.34 23.16
N ASP A 202 -16.48 -11.45 22.66
CA ASP A 202 -16.52 -11.86 21.23
C ASP A 202 -15.14 -11.86 20.51
N VAL A 203 -14.07 -12.03 21.28
CA VAL A 203 -12.70 -12.22 20.81
C VAL A 203 -11.98 -13.07 21.84
N ASP A 204 -11.24 -14.08 21.39
CA ASP A 204 -10.40 -14.85 22.30
C ASP A 204 -9.08 -14.11 22.61
N TYR A 205 -8.36 -14.58 23.62
CA TYR A 205 -7.14 -13.92 24.05
C TYR A 205 -6.04 -13.94 22.98
N GLU A 206 -5.91 -15.02 22.22
CA GLU A 206 -4.84 -15.17 21.24
C GLU A 206 -5.11 -14.31 20.01
N GLU A 207 -6.36 -14.23 19.56
CA GLU A 207 -6.82 -13.30 18.53
C GLU A 207 -6.55 -11.85 18.94
N PHE A 208 -6.94 -11.48 20.17
CA PHE A 208 -6.73 -10.13 20.69
C PHE A 208 -5.24 -9.81 20.82
N SER A 209 -4.45 -10.72 21.38
CA SER A 209 -3.00 -10.55 21.48
C SER A 209 -2.36 -10.36 20.11
N ASN A 210 -2.81 -11.13 19.12
CA ASN A 210 -2.29 -11.05 17.76
C ASN A 210 -2.58 -9.69 17.10
N ILE A 211 -3.82 -9.17 17.19
CA ILE A 211 -4.15 -7.88 16.57
C ILE A 211 -3.41 -6.70 17.25
N ILE A 212 -3.17 -6.78 18.57
CA ILE A 212 -2.39 -5.77 19.29
C ILE A 212 -0.91 -5.88 18.92
N GLY A 213 -0.38 -7.10 18.76
CA GLY A 213 0.98 -7.30 18.24
C GLY A 213 1.13 -6.76 16.81
N LEU A 214 0.14 -6.97 15.95
CA LEU A 214 0.12 -6.41 14.59
C LEU A 214 0.11 -4.88 14.61
N LEU A 215 -0.65 -4.27 15.53
CA LEU A 215 -0.72 -2.81 15.69
C LEU A 215 0.65 -2.21 16.03
N TYR A 216 1.41 -2.86 16.92
CA TYR A 216 2.71 -2.38 17.37
C TYR A 216 3.89 -2.91 16.55
N GLY A 217 3.64 -3.69 15.49
CA GLY A 217 4.69 -4.22 14.63
C GLY A 217 5.55 -5.31 15.30
N GLU A 218 5.00 -6.07 16.24
CA GLU A 218 5.72 -7.17 16.89
C GLU A 218 6.04 -8.28 15.88
N GLU A 219 7.27 -8.80 15.90
CA GLU A 219 7.75 -9.84 14.97
C GLU A 219 6.98 -11.16 15.11
N THR A 220 6.47 -11.45 16.30
CA THR A 220 5.72 -12.68 16.60
C THR A 220 4.25 -12.61 16.15
N ALA A 221 3.77 -11.44 15.77
CA ALA A 221 2.39 -11.26 15.32
C ALA A 221 2.20 -11.86 13.92
N LEU A 222 1.21 -12.73 13.78
CA LEU A 222 0.98 -13.50 12.57
C LEU A 222 -0.15 -12.88 11.74
N LEU A 223 0.17 -12.60 10.48
CA LEU A 223 -0.82 -12.25 9.47
C LEU A 223 -0.60 -13.15 8.26
N SER A 224 -1.56 -14.03 7.99
CA SER A 224 -1.50 -15.03 6.93
C SER A 224 -2.86 -15.20 6.27
N TYR A 225 -2.91 -15.98 5.18
CA TYR A 225 -4.17 -16.26 4.50
C TYR A 225 -5.19 -17.04 5.36
N GLU A 226 -4.73 -17.69 6.44
CA GLU A 226 -5.60 -18.49 7.32
C GLU A 226 -6.37 -17.61 8.31
N ASN A 227 -5.79 -16.48 8.71
CA ASN A 227 -6.39 -15.60 9.73
C ASN A 227 -6.80 -14.22 9.19
N VAL A 228 -6.42 -13.84 7.97
CA VAL A 228 -6.59 -12.46 7.47
C VAL A 228 -8.03 -11.96 7.51
N PHE A 229 -9.03 -12.80 7.20
CA PHE A 229 -10.43 -12.39 7.25
C PHE A 229 -10.90 -12.09 8.68
N ARG A 230 -10.47 -12.91 9.63
CA ARG A 230 -10.75 -12.69 11.05
C ARG A 230 -10.02 -11.46 11.58
N VAL A 231 -8.78 -11.23 11.15
CA VAL A 231 -8.02 -10.01 11.47
C VAL A 231 -8.74 -8.77 10.94
N VAL A 232 -9.25 -8.78 9.70
CA VAL A 232 -10.04 -7.66 9.15
C VAL A 232 -11.29 -7.40 10.00
N GLU A 233 -12.04 -8.44 10.35
CA GLU A 233 -13.25 -8.33 11.18
C GLU A 233 -12.93 -7.65 12.53
N LEU A 234 -11.87 -8.10 13.21
CA LEU A 234 -11.46 -7.55 14.50
C LEU A 234 -10.88 -6.13 14.37
N ALA A 235 -10.10 -5.86 13.31
CA ALA A 235 -9.53 -4.54 13.06
C ALA A 235 -10.64 -3.51 12.84
N VAL A 236 -11.68 -3.85 12.08
CA VAL A 236 -12.84 -2.98 11.85
C VAL A 236 -13.64 -2.80 13.13
N ARG A 237 -13.87 -3.89 13.89
CA ARG A 237 -14.60 -3.84 15.17
C ARG A 237 -13.93 -2.92 16.19
N PHE A 238 -12.61 -3.02 16.31
CA PHE A 238 -11.82 -2.22 17.25
C PHE A 238 -11.28 -0.94 16.62
N GLU A 239 -11.71 -0.58 15.41
CA GLU A 239 -11.27 0.64 14.69
C GLU A 239 -9.73 0.81 14.65
N LEU A 240 -9.03 -0.30 14.42
CA LEU A 240 -7.56 -0.39 14.33
C LEU A 240 -7.12 -0.20 12.88
N LYS A 241 -7.11 1.05 12.42
CA LYS A 241 -6.90 1.36 10.99
C LYS A 241 -5.59 0.81 10.42
N ILE A 242 -4.51 0.83 11.19
CA ILE A 242 -3.20 0.30 10.76
C ILE A 242 -3.23 -1.21 10.54
N VAL A 243 -3.96 -1.95 11.38
CA VAL A 243 -4.13 -3.40 11.26
C VAL A 243 -5.02 -3.72 10.05
N GLU A 244 -6.09 -2.94 9.86
CA GLU A 244 -6.92 -3.03 8.66
C GLU A 244 -6.09 -2.79 7.39
N ASP A 245 -5.29 -1.72 7.36
CA ASP A 245 -4.41 -1.36 6.24
C ASP A 245 -3.43 -2.48 5.92
N ARG A 246 -2.81 -3.09 6.94
CA ARG A 246 -1.88 -4.22 6.77
C ARG A 246 -2.58 -5.45 6.18
N ALA A 247 -3.78 -5.77 6.66
CA ALA A 247 -4.58 -6.88 6.15
C ALA A 247 -5.04 -6.64 4.71
N VAL A 248 -5.49 -5.42 4.38
CA VAL A 248 -5.88 -5.03 3.02
C VAL A 248 -4.70 -5.10 2.06
N SER A 249 -3.53 -4.59 2.47
CA SER A 249 -2.30 -4.64 1.68
C SER A 249 -1.93 -6.10 1.34
N LEU A 250 -2.04 -7.02 2.31
CA LEU A 250 -1.82 -8.44 2.07
C LEU A 250 -2.88 -9.05 1.13
N LEU A 251 -4.17 -8.75 1.33
CA LEU A 251 -5.26 -9.26 0.49
C LEU A 251 -5.15 -8.80 -0.96
N LEU A 252 -4.66 -7.58 -1.20
CA LEU A 252 -4.45 -7.03 -2.54
C LEU A 252 -3.16 -7.54 -3.21
N SER A 253 -2.25 -8.16 -2.45
CA SER A 253 -0.95 -8.58 -2.97
C SER A 253 -1.10 -9.65 -4.07
N PRO A 254 -0.38 -9.53 -5.20
CA PRO A 254 -0.37 -10.57 -6.24
C PRO A 254 0.35 -11.84 -5.79
N ALA A 255 1.21 -11.76 -4.77
CA ALA A 255 1.86 -12.92 -4.16
C ALA A 255 0.91 -13.70 -3.22
N PHE A 256 -0.29 -13.20 -2.97
CA PHE A 256 -1.25 -13.84 -2.09
C PHE A 256 -1.72 -15.18 -2.69
N PRO A 257 -1.88 -16.25 -1.88
CA PRO A 257 -2.20 -17.57 -2.41
C PRO A 257 -3.49 -17.58 -3.26
N LEU A 258 -3.45 -18.32 -4.38
CA LEU A 258 -4.59 -18.53 -5.29
C LEU A 258 -5.84 -19.14 -4.61
N ARG A 259 -5.71 -19.65 -3.38
CA ARG A 259 -6.81 -20.23 -2.62
C ARG A 259 -7.86 -19.21 -2.20
N VAL A 260 -7.51 -17.93 -2.11
CA VAL A 260 -8.45 -16.87 -1.78
C VAL A 260 -8.82 -16.11 -3.04
N THR A 261 -10.07 -16.30 -3.47
CA THR A 261 -10.57 -15.77 -4.75
C THR A 261 -10.80 -14.26 -4.67
N ARG A 262 -10.85 -13.61 -5.83
CA ARG A 262 -11.23 -12.19 -5.93
C ARG A 262 -12.63 -11.94 -5.34
N ALA A 263 -13.55 -12.88 -5.53
CA ALA A 263 -14.91 -12.82 -5.00
C ALA A 263 -14.93 -12.77 -3.47
N GLN A 264 -14.14 -13.63 -2.80
CA GLN A 264 -14.02 -13.63 -1.34
C GLN A 264 -13.42 -12.33 -0.80
N LYS A 265 -12.37 -11.83 -1.46
CA LYS A 265 -11.77 -10.53 -1.15
C LYS A 265 -12.80 -9.40 -1.25
N LEU A 266 -13.59 -9.41 -2.33
CA LEU A 266 -14.63 -8.41 -2.56
C LEU A 266 -15.75 -8.50 -1.52
N LEU A 267 -16.17 -9.71 -1.14
CA LEU A 267 -17.18 -9.92 -0.11
C LEU A 267 -16.76 -9.34 1.24
N VAL A 268 -15.51 -9.56 1.66
CA VAL A 268 -14.98 -8.99 2.90
C VAL A 268 -14.90 -7.47 2.79
N ALA A 269 -14.39 -6.93 1.69
CA ALA A 269 -14.31 -5.49 1.47
C ALA A 269 -15.70 -4.82 1.49
N ASP A 270 -16.71 -5.46 0.92
CA ASP A 270 -18.09 -4.95 0.89
C ASP A 270 -18.76 -5.02 2.26
N ARG A 271 -18.68 -6.18 2.94
CA ARG A 271 -19.27 -6.42 4.26
C ARG A 271 -18.75 -5.45 5.32
N HIS A 272 -17.46 -5.13 5.28
CA HIS A 272 -16.82 -4.23 6.23
C HIS A 272 -16.68 -2.78 5.71
N ASN A 273 -17.27 -2.47 4.55
CA ASN A 273 -17.21 -1.16 3.91
C ASN A 273 -15.79 -0.60 3.71
N ILE A 274 -14.84 -1.47 3.33
CA ILE A 274 -13.47 -1.10 2.99
C ILE A 274 -13.44 -0.56 1.56
N VAL A 275 -13.83 0.70 1.41
CA VAL A 275 -14.06 1.38 0.12
C VAL A 275 -12.84 1.30 -0.79
N PHE A 276 -11.63 1.48 -0.23
CA PHE A 276 -10.38 1.42 -0.99
C PHE A 276 -10.19 0.06 -1.66
N MET A 277 -10.25 -1.02 -0.88
CA MET A 277 -10.09 -2.38 -1.36
C MET A 277 -11.17 -2.75 -2.38
N ARG A 278 -12.43 -2.40 -2.11
CA ARG A 278 -13.55 -2.59 -3.05
C ARG A 278 -13.30 -1.86 -4.37
N GLY A 279 -12.82 -0.62 -4.31
CA GLY A 279 -12.46 0.18 -5.48
C GLY A 279 -11.38 -0.49 -6.33
N ILE A 280 -10.28 -0.93 -5.72
CA ILE A 280 -9.21 -1.65 -6.43
C ILE A 280 -9.74 -2.95 -7.06
N LEU A 281 -10.53 -3.74 -6.31
CA LEU A 281 -11.09 -5.00 -6.81
C LEU A 281 -12.13 -4.84 -7.93
N LEU A 282 -12.70 -3.65 -8.13
CA LEU A 282 -13.67 -3.38 -9.19
C LEU A 282 -13.11 -2.56 -10.36
N ASN A 283 -12.14 -1.67 -10.11
CA ASN A 283 -11.61 -0.74 -11.10
C ASN A 283 -10.33 -1.22 -11.80
N THR A 284 -9.54 -2.09 -11.17
CA THR A 284 -8.19 -2.40 -11.64
C THR A 284 -8.18 -3.64 -12.51
N ASP A 285 -7.79 -3.48 -13.79
CA ASP A 285 -7.33 -4.49 -14.76
C ASP A 285 -7.95 -5.89 -14.64
N ILE A 286 -9.24 -5.95 -14.29
CA ILE A 286 -9.90 -7.24 -14.11
C ILE A 286 -9.92 -7.90 -15.48
N SER A 287 -9.32 -9.08 -15.59
CA SER A 287 -9.33 -9.82 -16.85
C SER A 287 -10.74 -10.33 -17.13
N ASP A 288 -11.04 -10.60 -18.40
CA ASP A 288 -12.34 -11.17 -18.77
C ASP A 288 -12.59 -12.52 -18.11
N TYR A 289 -11.52 -13.27 -17.82
CA TYR A 289 -11.59 -14.52 -17.05
C TYR A 289 -12.00 -14.25 -15.60
N GLU A 290 -11.32 -13.35 -14.89
CA GLU A 290 -11.64 -13.02 -13.49
C GLU A 290 -13.05 -12.43 -13.37
N LEU A 291 -13.50 -11.62 -14.33
CA LEU A 291 -14.85 -11.05 -14.31
C LEU A 291 -15.92 -12.13 -14.49
N ARG A 292 -15.67 -13.14 -15.34
CA ARG A 292 -16.56 -14.31 -15.48
C ARG A 292 -16.58 -15.16 -14.22
N GLU A 293 -15.42 -15.41 -13.60
CA GLU A 293 -15.32 -16.13 -12.34
C GLU A 293 -16.08 -15.41 -11.22
N LEU A 294 -15.88 -14.09 -11.09
CA LEU A 294 -16.58 -13.25 -10.12
C LEU A 294 -18.10 -13.30 -10.32
N SER A 295 -18.54 -13.27 -11.58
CA SER A 295 -19.96 -13.29 -11.95
C SER A 295 -20.66 -14.62 -11.64
N GLY A 296 -19.93 -15.73 -11.70
CA GLY A 296 -20.45 -17.06 -11.39
C GLY A 296 -20.23 -17.49 -9.94
N SER A 297 -19.68 -16.61 -9.10
CA SER A 297 -19.35 -16.92 -7.70
C SER A 297 -20.58 -16.89 -6.79
N SER A 298 -20.66 -17.80 -5.81
CA SER A 298 -21.76 -17.80 -4.84
C SER A 298 -21.69 -16.61 -3.87
N GLU A 299 -20.50 -16.02 -3.70
CA GLU A 299 -20.31 -14.81 -2.89
C GLU A 299 -21.13 -13.61 -3.39
N LEU A 300 -21.49 -13.58 -4.69
CA LEU A 300 -22.29 -12.52 -5.29
C LEU A 300 -23.66 -12.35 -4.61
N GLU A 301 -24.26 -13.46 -4.12
CA GLU A 301 -25.54 -13.46 -3.38
C GLU A 301 -25.47 -12.72 -2.05
N HIS A 302 -24.26 -12.55 -1.52
CA HIS A 302 -24.00 -11.92 -0.23
C HIS A 302 -23.43 -10.51 -0.35
N LEU A 303 -23.22 -10.01 -1.57
CA LEU A 303 -22.77 -8.63 -1.83
C LEU A 303 -23.93 -7.65 -1.74
N SER A 304 -23.61 -6.40 -1.39
CA SER A 304 -24.55 -5.29 -1.42
C SER A 304 -25.10 -5.05 -2.84
N PRO A 305 -26.36 -4.58 -2.96
CA PRO A 305 -26.97 -4.30 -4.26
C PRO A 305 -26.16 -3.31 -5.14
N ASP A 306 -25.45 -2.37 -4.52
CA ASP A 306 -24.62 -1.38 -5.21
C ASP A 306 -23.37 -2.03 -5.83
N THR A 307 -22.74 -2.94 -5.10
CA THR A 307 -21.59 -3.71 -5.60
C THR A 307 -22.02 -4.65 -6.72
N VAL A 308 -23.13 -5.37 -6.56
CA VAL A 308 -23.72 -6.22 -7.62
C VAL A 308 -24.02 -5.41 -8.88
N ARG A 309 -24.65 -4.23 -8.74
CA ARG A 309 -24.95 -3.36 -9.87
C ARG A 309 -23.69 -2.93 -10.62
N THR A 310 -22.61 -2.66 -9.90
CA THR A 310 -21.31 -2.31 -10.50
C THR A 310 -20.76 -3.48 -11.31
N ILE A 311 -20.78 -4.70 -10.77
CA ILE A 311 -20.33 -5.92 -11.48
C ILE A 311 -21.18 -6.15 -12.74
N VAL A 312 -22.50 -6.03 -12.65
CA VAL A 312 -23.42 -6.20 -13.78
C VAL A 312 -23.12 -5.18 -14.89
N ARG A 313 -22.85 -3.92 -14.54
CA ARG A 313 -22.44 -2.89 -15.51
C ARG A 313 -21.13 -3.27 -16.20
N LEU A 314 -20.11 -3.67 -15.43
CA LEU A 314 -18.83 -4.12 -15.99
C LEU A 314 -19.00 -5.31 -16.95
N CYS A 315 -19.87 -6.26 -16.61
CA CYS A 315 -20.18 -7.40 -17.47
C CYS A 315 -20.91 -6.98 -18.75
N SER A 316 -21.90 -6.08 -18.63
CA SER A 316 -22.64 -5.54 -19.77
C SER A 316 -21.71 -4.85 -20.76
N ASP A 317 -20.80 -4.02 -20.25
CA ASP A 317 -19.89 -3.22 -21.07
C ASP A 317 -18.88 -4.09 -21.84
N ARG A 318 -18.48 -5.24 -21.28
CA ARG A 318 -17.50 -6.15 -21.92
C ARG A 318 -18.08 -7.28 -22.74
N PHE A 319 -19.18 -7.89 -22.28
CA PHE A 319 -19.71 -9.14 -22.85
C PHE A 319 -21.08 -8.98 -23.51
N GLY A 320 -21.77 -7.85 -23.32
CA GLY A 320 -23.09 -7.59 -23.87
C GLY A 320 -24.24 -8.32 -23.15
N SER A 321 -25.48 -8.08 -23.60
CA SER A 321 -26.71 -8.55 -22.95
C SER A 321 -26.93 -10.08 -22.88
N PRO A 322 -26.45 -10.92 -23.83
CA PRO A 322 -26.69 -12.38 -23.75
C PRO A 322 -26.01 -13.04 -22.54
N PHE A 323 -24.87 -12.50 -22.10
CA PHE A 323 -24.12 -13.00 -20.95
C PHE A 323 -24.84 -12.74 -19.62
N LEU A 324 -25.57 -11.63 -19.51
CA LEU A 324 -26.34 -11.29 -18.30
C LEU A 324 -27.51 -12.26 -18.07
N LEU A 325 -28.11 -12.79 -19.14
CA LEU A 325 -29.20 -13.76 -19.04
C LEU A 325 -28.73 -15.10 -18.46
N SER A 326 -27.47 -15.49 -18.68
CA SER A 326 -26.88 -16.69 -18.08
C SER A 326 -26.42 -16.54 -16.63
N MET A 327 -26.34 -15.31 -16.11
CA MET A 327 -26.04 -15.05 -14.69
C MET A 327 -27.28 -15.09 -13.78
N ILE A 328 -28.48 -14.98 -14.37
CA ILE A 328 -29.76 -14.85 -13.64
C ILE A 328 -30.49 -16.22 -13.54
N GLN A 329 -30.00 -17.24 -14.25
CA GLN A 329 -30.46 -18.63 -14.18
C GLN A 329 -29.59 -19.42 -13.20
#